data_AF-A0A484N6S2-F1
#
_entry.id   AF-A0A484N6S2-F1
#
_cell.length_a   1.000
_cell.length_b   1.000
_cell.length_c   1.000
_cell.angle_alpha   90.00
_cell.angle_beta   90.00
_cell.angle_gamma   90.00
#
_symmetry.space_group_name_H-M   'P 1'
#
loop_
_entity.id
_entity.type
_entity.pdbx_description
1 polymer ?
#
loop_
_entity_poly.entity_id
_entity_poly.type
_entity_poly.pdbx_seq_one_letter_code
_entity_poly.pdbx_strand_id
1 'polypeptide(L)'
;MWDRIEEKFFTAMKKDDFYRTRDQLTSKWSHINRKVRKFIGVYEECSRFRRSGTNDADVLRLATPRYQDDGHQGKVDETISSTDQIPPFNVADSDDEDPIPRPIGRKKAKFITYGSGGSASVSVSSRDEIGREMVEQLRAFNLREQERLKLKEKDLKLKEQEAEIKVMQTDPGTLSEIGLMIYEQRIREIKEKYNLP
;
A
#
# COMPACT_ATOMS: atom_id res chain seq x y z
N MET A 1 -7.49 -4.44 26.04
CA MET A 1 -6.24 -5.23 26.16
C MET A 1 -5.18 -4.71 25.21
N TRP A 2 -5.52 -4.54 23.93
CA TRP A 2 -4.69 -3.88 22.93
C TRP A 2 -4.37 -2.42 23.26
N ASP A 3 -5.31 -1.69 23.86
CA ASP A 3 -5.15 -0.26 24.22
C ASP A 3 -3.96 -0.04 25.18
N ARG A 4 -3.80 -0.96 26.16
CA ARG A 4 -2.69 -0.92 27.13
C ARG A 4 -1.34 -1.27 26.51
N ILE A 5 -1.34 -2.04 25.43
CA ILE A 5 -0.12 -2.41 24.68
C ILE A 5 0.29 -1.24 23.78
N GLU A 6 -0.70 -0.62 23.13
CA GLU A 6 -0.57 0.53 22.25
C GLU A 6 -0.04 1.76 23.02
N GLU A 7 -0.58 2.03 24.21
CA GLU A 7 -0.11 3.09 25.11
C GLU A 7 1.38 2.93 25.49
N LYS A 8 1.80 1.71 25.87
CA LYS A 8 3.20 1.42 26.17
C LYS A 8 4.12 1.58 24.96
N PHE A 9 3.66 1.16 23.78
CA PHE A 9 4.41 1.27 22.55
C PHE A 9 4.60 2.74 22.13
N PHE A 10 3.55 3.55 22.14
CA PHE A 10 3.63 4.96 21.78
C PHE A 10 4.46 5.76 22.79
N THR A 11 4.33 5.47 24.09
CA THR A 11 5.17 6.06 25.14
C THR A 11 6.66 5.77 24.93
N ALA A 12 7.01 4.53 24.55
CA ALA A 12 8.39 4.15 24.28
C ALA A 12 8.99 4.84 23.04
N MET A 13 8.15 5.16 22.05
CA MET A 13 8.56 5.79 20.80
C MET A 13 8.76 7.32 20.89
N LYS A 14 8.43 7.95 22.03
CA LYS A 14 8.61 9.39 22.32
C LYS A 14 8.16 10.31 21.17
N LYS A 15 7.01 10.01 20.56
CA LYS A 15 6.47 10.79 19.44
C LYS A 15 5.02 11.13 19.75
N ASP A 16 4.72 12.43 19.74
CA ASP A 16 3.36 12.95 19.93
C ASP A 16 2.42 12.53 18.79
N ASP A 17 1.13 12.87 18.95
CA ASP A 17 -0.14 12.60 18.22
C ASP A 17 -0.14 12.42 16.67
N PHE A 18 1.02 12.37 16.02
CA PHE A 18 1.27 12.19 14.60
C PHE A 18 1.23 10.74 14.10
N TYR A 19 0.79 9.78 14.91
CA TYR A 19 0.52 8.43 14.37
C TYR A 19 -0.72 8.45 13.48
N ARG A 20 -0.71 7.60 12.44
CA ARG A 20 -1.90 7.40 11.62
C ARG A 20 -3.02 6.88 12.51
N THR A 21 -4.12 7.63 12.60
CA THR A 21 -5.31 7.17 13.33
C THR A 21 -5.80 5.87 12.71
N ARG A 22 -6.25 4.92 13.54
CA ARG A 22 -6.89 3.66 13.11
C ARG A 22 -7.84 3.86 11.92
N ASP A 23 -8.61 4.94 11.97
CA ASP A 23 -9.64 5.27 11.00
C ASP A 23 -9.07 5.71 9.63
N GLN A 24 -7.80 6.14 9.55
CA GLN A 24 -7.15 6.50 8.28
C GLN A 24 -6.92 5.28 7.37
N LEU A 25 -6.56 4.12 7.95
CA LEU A 25 -6.39 2.89 7.19
C LEU A 25 -7.75 2.30 6.80
N THR A 26 -8.68 2.28 7.74
CA THR A 26 -10.05 1.77 7.54
C THR A 26 -10.80 2.59 6.51
N SER A 27 -10.67 3.91 6.53
CA SER A 27 -11.29 4.81 5.56
C SER A 27 -10.76 4.58 4.14
N LYS A 28 -9.43 4.47 3.97
CA LYS A 28 -8.82 4.14 2.68
C LYS A 28 -9.27 2.79 2.15
N TRP A 29 -9.30 1.78 3.04
CA TRP A 29 -9.79 0.45 2.68
C TRP A 29 -11.26 0.47 2.28
N SER A 30 -12.11 1.19 3.03
CA SER A 30 -13.53 1.34 2.73
C SER A 30 -13.76 1.97 1.36
N HIS A 31 -13.00 3.01 1.00
CA HIS A 31 -13.06 3.64 -0.32
C HIS A 31 -12.66 2.69 -1.45
N ILE A 32 -11.55 1.96 -1.29
CA ILE A 32 -11.10 0.97 -2.28
C ILE A 32 -12.13 -0.15 -2.41
N ASN A 33 -12.61 -0.68 -1.30
CA ASN A 33 -13.57 -1.76 -1.26
C ASN A 33 -14.90 -1.35 -1.91
N ARG A 34 -15.33 -0.09 -1.74
CA ARG A 34 -16.50 0.46 -2.43
C ARG A 34 -16.33 0.43 -3.96
N LYS A 35 -15.17 0.88 -4.45
CA LYS A 35 -14.83 0.83 -5.89
C LYS A 35 -14.81 -0.60 -6.43
N VAL A 36 -14.19 -1.52 -5.69
CA VAL A 36 -14.13 -2.95 -6.04
C VAL A 36 -15.52 -3.56 -6.09
N ARG A 37 -16.37 -3.32 -5.08
CA ARG A 37 -17.75 -3.84 -5.06
C ARG A 37 -18.59 -3.33 -6.22
N LYS A 38 -18.49 -2.04 -6.54
CA LYS A 38 -19.19 -1.46 -7.70
C LYS A 38 -18.73 -2.12 -9.00
N PHE A 39 -17.42 -2.31 -9.18
CA PHE A 39 -16.89 -3.02 -10.34
C PHE A 39 -17.35 -4.49 -10.41
N ILE A 40 -17.39 -5.19 -9.28
CA ILE A 40 -17.91 -6.57 -9.21
C ILE A 40 -19.36 -6.63 -9.69
N GLY A 41 -20.21 -5.69 -9.29
CA GLY A 41 -21.59 -5.61 -9.78
C GLY A 41 -21.67 -5.49 -11.31
N VAL A 42 -20.90 -4.56 -11.89
CA VAL A 42 -20.82 -4.38 -13.36
C VAL A 42 -20.26 -5.62 -14.06
N TYR A 43 -19.25 -6.26 -13.47
CA TYR A 43 -18.67 -7.49 -13.99
C TYR A 43 -19.68 -8.65 -13.98
N GLU A 44 -20.41 -8.85 -12.88
CA GLU A 44 -21.43 -9.88 -12.78
C GLU A 44 -22.58 -9.66 -13.76
N GLU A 45 -22.99 -8.42 -13.96
CA GLU A 45 -24.00 -8.07 -14.96
C GLU A 45 -23.53 -8.43 -16.38
N CYS A 46 -22.30 -8.04 -16.75
CA CYS A 46 -21.70 -8.44 -18.02
C CYS A 46 -21.57 -9.96 -18.13
N SER A 47 -21.28 -10.63 -17.01
CA SER A 47 -21.15 -12.09 -16.93
C SER A 47 -22.49 -12.81 -17.15
N ARG A 48 -23.60 -12.24 -16.70
CA ARG A 48 -24.96 -12.79 -16.91
C ARG A 48 -25.38 -12.80 -18.36
N PHE A 49 -24.91 -11.84 -19.16
CA PHE A 49 -25.19 -11.76 -20.60
C PHE A 49 -24.14 -12.48 -21.47
N ARG A 50 -23.27 -13.32 -20.87
CA ARG A 50 -22.26 -14.07 -21.61
C ARG A 50 -22.90 -15.05 -22.60
N ARG A 51 -22.42 -14.98 -23.84
CA ARG A 51 -22.70 -15.98 -24.87
C ARG A 51 -21.72 -17.15 -24.71
N SER A 52 -22.12 -18.35 -25.14
CA SER A 52 -21.24 -19.51 -25.16
C SER A 52 -19.96 -19.19 -25.95
N GLY A 53 -18.79 -19.47 -25.37
CA GLY A 53 -17.48 -19.19 -25.96
C GLY A 53 -16.83 -17.86 -25.54
N THR A 54 -17.52 -16.99 -24.79
CA THR A 54 -16.94 -15.76 -24.24
C THR A 54 -16.03 -16.06 -23.05
N ASN A 55 -14.76 -15.63 -23.07
CA ASN A 55 -13.83 -15.84 -21.95
C ASN A 55 -13.90 -14.67 -20.93
N ASP A 56 -13.25 -14.81 -19.78
CA ASP A 56 -13.32 -13.78 -18.73
C ASP A 56 -12.62 -12.46 -19.11
N ALA A 57 -11.64 -12.50 -20.01
CA ALA A 57 -11.00 -11.28 -20.52
C ALA A 57 -11.96 -10.46 -21.39
N ASP A 58 -12.85 -11.13 -22.16
CA ASP A 58 -13.90 -10.45 -22.90
C ASP A 58 -14.92 -9.78 -21.97
N VAL A 59 -15.25 -10.43 -20.86
CA VAL A 59 -16.15 -9.87 -19.82
C VAL A 59 -15.50 -8.64 -19.18
N LEU A 60 -14.21 -8.72 -18.83
CA LEU A 60 -13.47 -7.59 -18.29
C LEU A 60 -13.39 -6.42 -19.29
N ARG A 61 -13.20 -6.71 -20.57
CA ARG A 61 -13.18 -5.71 -21.65
C ARG A 61 -14.52 -4.99 -21.81
N LEU A 62 -15.64 -5.67 -21.54
CA LEU A 62 -16.97 -5.07 -21.54
C LEU A 62 -17.28 -4.31 -20.24
N ALA A 63 -16.85 -4.84 -19.09
CA ALA A 63 -17.14 -4.28 -17.78
C ALA A 63 -16.33 -3.01 -17.47
N THR A 64 -15.07 -2.93 -17.90
CA THR A 64 -14.18 -1.79 -17.64
C THR A 64 -14.73 -0.44 -18.15
N PRO A 65 -15.12 -0.31 -19.43
CA PRO A 65 -15.68 0.96 -19.91
C PRO A 65 -17.03 1.29 -19.26
N ARG A 66 -17.88 0.29 -18.99
CA ARG A 66 -19.16 0.50 -18.29
C ARG A 66 -18.98 1.04 -16.88
N TYR A 67 -18.01 0.51 -16.14
CA TYR A 67 -17.67 1.00 -14.81
C TYR A 67 -17.12 2.43 -14.83
N GLN A 68 -16.37 2.81 -15.88
CA GLN A 68 -15.86 4.16 -16.08
C GLN A 68 -16.96 5.15 -16.46
N ASP A 69 -17.90 4.73 -17.32
CA ASP A 69 -19.04 5.53 -17.77
C ASP A 69 -20.00 5.83 -16.60
N ASP A 70 -20.30 4.81 -15.78
CA ASP A 70 -21.02 4.95 -14.50
C ASP A 70 -20.24 5.77 -13.45
N GLY A 71 -18.94 5.99 -13.68
CA GLY A 71 -18.04 6.78 -12.84
C GLY A 71 -18.10 8.29 -13.13
N HIS A 72 -18.61 8.71 -14.29
CA HIS A 72 -18.67 10.12 -14.69
C HIS A 72 -19.84 10.91 -14.10
N GLN A 73 -20.75 10.28 -13.34
CA GLN A 73 -21.80 11.00 -12.61
C GLN A 73 -21.39 11.47 -11.21
N GLY A 74 -20.20 11.09 -10.73
CA GLY A 74 -19.63 11.59 -9.48
C GLY A 74 -18.39 12.43 -9.79
N LYS A 75 -18.57 13.75 -9.79
CA LYS A 75 -17.53 14.78 -9.98
C LYS A 75 -16.22 14.34 -9.33
N VAL A 76 -15.21 14.07 -10.15
CA VAL A 76 -13.84 13.86 -9.69
C VAL A 76 -13.33 15.18 -9.16
N ASP A 77 -13.34 15.33 -7.84
CA ASP A 77 -12.55 16.35 -7.19
C ASP A 77 -11.09 15.88 -7.23
N GLU A 78 -10.36 16.36 -8.23
CA GLU A 78 -8.89 16.31 -8.30
C GLU A 78 -8.30 17.31 -7.27
N THR A 79 -8.65 17.15 -6.00
CA THR A 79 -8.10 17.96 -4.92
C THR A 79 -7.58 17.04 -3.82
N ILE A 80 -6.44 16.40 -4.07
CA ILE A 80 -5.49 16.02 -3.00
C ILE A 80 -4.08 15.88 -3.59
N SER A 81 -3.65 16.95 -4.25
CA SER A 81 -2.27 17.42 -4.15
C SER A 81 -2.34 18.73 -3.36
N SER A 82 -1.70 18.79 -2.20
CA SER A 82 -1.65 19.94 -1.26
C SER A 82 -2.94 20.34 -0.52
N THR A 83 -3.04 20.03 0.77
CA THR A 83 -2.99 21.02 1.87
C THR A 83 -3.49 20.39 3.18
N ASP A 84 -2.78 20.66 4.28
CA ASP A 84 -3.22 20.38 5.63
C ASP A 84 -4.48 21.21 5.96
N GLN A 85 -5.38 20.62 6.76
CA GLN A 85 -6.65 21.11 7.31
C GLN A 85 -7.93 20.55 6.65
N ILE A 86 -8.62 19.67 7.40
CA ILE A 86 -9.95 19.11 7.09
C ILE A 86 -10.98 19.83 7.98
N PRO A 87 -12.14 20.30 7.46
CA PRO A 87 -13.19 20.90 8.27
C PRO A 87 -13.96 19.85 9.09
N PRO A 88 -14.62 20.24 10.20
CA PRO A 88 -15.31 19.29 11.06
C PRO A 88 -16.51 18.66 10.33
N PHE A 89 -16.61 17.34 10.41
CA PHE A 89 -17.67 16.56 9.79
C PHE A 89 -19.01 16.74 10.55
N ASN A 90 -20.11 16.88 9.82
CA ASN A 90 -21.45 16.74 10.40
C ASN A 90 -21.90 15.29 10.29
N VAL A 91 -22.31 14.74 11.44
CA VAL A 91 -22.97 13.44 11.60
C VAL A 91 -24.35 13.54 10.97
N ALA A 92 -24.62 12.76 9.94
CA ALA A 92 -25.97 12.41 9.54
C ALA A 92 -26.04 10.87 9.51
N ASP A 93 -26.54 10.35 10.61
CA ASP A 93 -26.98 8.98 10.79
C ASP A 93 -28.17 8.73 9.86
N SER A 94 -28.02 7.83 8.90
CA SER A 94 -29.14 7.33 8.10
C SER A 94 -28.91 5.85 7.85
N ASP A 95 -29.24 5.08 8.87
CA ASP A 95 -29.33 3.63 8.86
C ASP A 95 -30.66 3.25 8.20
N ASP A 96 -30.64 2.88 6.92
CA ASP A 96 -31.77 2.23 6.25
C ASP A 96 -31.28 1.35 5.10
N GLU A 97 -31.01 0.07 5.39
CA GLU A 97 -30.73 -0.95 4.38
C GLU A 97 -31.47 -2.24 4.77
N ASP A 98 -32.58 -2.52 4.07
CA ASP A 98 -33.24 -3.81 4.12
C ASP A 98 -32.29 -4.92 3.63
N PRO A 99 -32.10 -6.02 4.38
CA PRO A 99 -31.19 -7.08 3.96
C PRO A 99 -31.79 -7.88 2.78
N ILE A 100 -31.12 -7.82 1.62
CA ILE A 100 -31.49 -8.58 0.42
C ILE A 100 -31.44 -10.10 0.69
N PRO A 101 -32.48 -10.88 0.35
CA PRO A 101 -32.50 -12.33 0.59
C PRO A 101 -31.58 -13.08 -0.39
N ARG A 102 -30.85 -14.08 0.15
CA ARG A 102 -29.91 -14.91 -0.63
C ARG A 102 -30.66 -15.82 -1.62
N PRO A 103 -30.16 -16.01 -2.86
CA PRO A 103 -30.85 -16.84 -3.84
C PRO A 103 -30.77 -18.34 -3.51
N ILE A 104 -31.90 -19.03 -3.77
CA ILE A 104 -32.11 -20.46 -3.54
C ILE A 104 -31.33 -21.31 -4.57
N GLY A 105 -30.62 -22.34 -4.09
CA GLY A 105 -29.77 -23.20 -4.91
C GLY A 105 -30.55 -24.05 -5.91
N ARG A 106 -30.25 -23.91 -7.20
CA ARG A 106 -30.77 -24.77 -8.28
C ARG A 106 -29.89 -26.01 -8.48
N LYS A 107 -30.49 -27.20 -8.51
CA LYS A 107 -29.79 -28.48 -8.82
C LYS A 107 -29.42 -28.56 -10.31
N LYS A 108 -28.22 -29.09 -10.59
CA LYS A 108 -27.62 -29.23 -11.94
C LYS A 108 -28.24 -30.42 -12.69
N ALA A 109 -28.72 -30.22 -13.93
CA ALA A 109 -29.07 -31.30 -14.85
C ALA A 109 -27.86 -31.68 -15.73
N LYS A 110 -27.64 -32.97 -15.96
CA LYS A 110 -26.59 -33.49 -16.86
C LYS A 110 -27.16 -33.60 -18.27
N PHE A 111 -26.54 -32.95 -19.24
CA PHE A 111 -26.79 -33.19 -20.66
C PHE A 111 -25.56 -33.86 -21.28
N ILE A 112 -25.80 -34.95 -22.01
CA ILE A 112 -24.81 -35.75 -22.74
C ILE A 112 -25.08 -35.57 -24.24
N THR A 113 -24.08 -35.11 -24.99
CA THR A 113 -24.00 -35.27 -26.45
C THR A 113 -22.54 -35.45 -26.87
N TYR A 114 -22.29 -36.52 -27.62
CA TYR A 114 -21.02 -36.85 -28.28
C TYR A 114 -20.80 -35.98 -29.52
N GLY A 115 -19.54 -35.67 -29.85
CA GLY A 115 -19.17 -35.33 -31.23
C GLY A 115 -18.04 -34.30 -31.41
N SER A 116 -16.89 -34.83 -31.85
CA SER A 116 -16.04 -34.30 -32.93
C SER A 116 -15.25 -32.99 -32.76
N GLY A 117 -13.93 -33.16 -32.58
CA GLY A 117 -12.95 -32.74 -33.59
C GLY A 117 -12.65 -31.25 -33.75
N GLY A 118 -11.41 -30.86 -33.38
CA GLY A 118 -10.79 -29.64 -33.89
C GLY A 118 -9.83 -28.99 -32.91
N SER A 119 -8.59 -29.49 -32.83
CA SER A 119 -7.49 -28.77 -32.17
C SER A 119 -7.12 -27.54 -32.99
N ALA A 120 -7.85 -26.43 -32.78
CA ALA A 120 -7.40 -25.12 -33.21
C ALA A 120 -6.34 -24.63 -32.20
N SER A 121 -5.08 -24.64 -32.62
CA SER A 121 -4.01 -23.94 -31.92
C SER A 121 -4.30 -22.43 -31.98
N VAL A 122 -5.00 -21.92 -30.98
CA VAL A 122 -5.21 -20.48 -30.82
C VAL A 122 -3.93 -19.91 -30.23
N SER A 123 -3.23 -19.08 -31.00
CA SER A 123 -1.99 -18.42 -30.61
C SER A 123 -2.18 -17.64 -29.31
N VAL A 124 -1.68 -18.22 -28.21
CA VAL A 124 -1.58 -17.62 -26.88
C VAL A 124 -0.40 -16.64 -26.92
N SER A 125 -0.60 -15.41 -27.36
CA SER A 125 0.53 -14.47 -27.46
C SER A 125 0.36 -13.16 -26.70
N SER A 126 -0.86 -12.62 -26.57
CA SER A 126 -1.05 -11.28 -25.95
C SER A 126 -1.35 -11.33 -24.44
N ARG A 127 -2.00 -12.40 -23.95
CA ARG A 127 -2.43 -12.50 -22.54
C ARG A 127 -1.27 -12.71 -21.56
N ASP A 128 -0.20 -13.36 -22.03
CA ASP A 128 0.99 -13.62 -21.22
C ASP A 128 1.89 -12.39 -21.12
N GLU A 129 1.74 -11.40 -22.01
CA GLU A 129 2.61 -10.22 -22.07
C GLU A 129 2.28 -9.21 -20.96
N ILE A 130 0.99 -8.92 -20.74
CA ILE A 130 0.54 -8.03 -19.66
C ILE A 130 0.90 -8.61 -18.29
N GLY A 131 0.74 -9.93 -18.13
CA GLY A 131 1.12 -10.62 -16.89
C GLY A 131 2.62 -10.58 -16.62
N ARG A 132 3.45 -10.75 -17.67
CA ARG A 132 4.90 -10.62 -17.56
C ARG A 132 5.32 -9.19 -17.21
N GLU A 133 4.72 -8.19 -17.86
CA GLU A 133 5.06 -6.79 -17.63
C GLU A 133 4.77 -6.36 -16.19
N MET A 134 3.62 -6.72 -15.63
CA MET A 134 3.31 -6.40 -14.22
C MET A 134 4.31 -7.03 -13.25
N VAL A 135 4.74 -8.27 -13.51
CA VAL A 135 5.74 -8.96 -12.68
C VAL A 135 7.11 -8.30 -12.80
N GLU A 136 7.51 -7.88 -13.99
CA GLU A 136 8.77 -7.16 -14.21
C GLU A 136 8.76 -5.76 -13.58
N GLN A 137 7.66 -5.02 -13.71
CA GLN A 137 7.49 -3.72 -13.05
C GLN A 137 7.60 -3.86 -11.52
N LEU A 138 6.97 -4.88 -10.94
CA LEU A 138 7.06 -5.14 -9.50
C LEU A 138 8.49 -5.53 -9.09
N ARG A 139 9.20 -6.34 -9.88
CA ARG A 139 10.60 -6.68 -9.64
C ARG A 139 11.49 -5.43 -9.70
N ALA A 140 11.32 -4.59 -10.72
CA ALA A 140 12.08 -3.36 -10.89
C ALA A 140 11.78 -2.34 -9.78
N PHE A 141 10.54 -2.26 -9.30
CA PHE A 141 10.17 -1.45 -8.14
C PHE A 141 10.89 -1.93 -6.87
N ASN A 142 10.79 -3.22 -6.55
CA ASN A 142 11.43 -3.78 -5.37
C ASN A 142 12.96 -3.63 -5.39
N LEU A 143 13.59 -3.83 -6.55
CA LEU A 143 15.03 -3.66 -6.70
C LEU A 143 15.46 -2.22 -6.42
N ARG A 144 14.77 -1.23 -7.02
CA ARG A 144 15.02 0.20 -6.78
C ARG A 144 14.84 0.57 -5.31
N GLU A 145 13.79 0.07 -4.67
CA GLU A 145 13.55 0.34 -3.25
C GLU A 145 14.64 -0.28 -2.35
N GLN A 146 15.14 -1.47 -2.69
CA GLN A 146 16.26 -2.08 -1.98
C GLN A 146 17.56 -1.28 -2.14
N GLU A 147 17.86 -0.78 -3.34
CA GLU A 147 19.00 0.10 -3.59
C GLU A 147 18.87 1.43 -2.84
N ARG A 148 17.67 2.02 -2.85
CA ARG A 148 17.36 3.25 -2.12
C ARG A 148 17.57 3.07 -0.61
N LEU A 149 17.20 1.92 -0.06
CA LEU A 149 17.43 1.60 1.36
C LEU A 149 18.92 1.44 1.68
N LYS A 150 19.66 0.70 0.86
CA LYS A 150 21.12 0.55 1.01
C LYS A 150 21.85 1.89 0.92
N LEU A 151 21.41 2.78 0.02
CA LEU A 151 22.00 4.11 -0.12
C LEU A 151 21.75 4.95 1.15
N LYS A 152 20.53 4.95 1.67
CA LYS A 152 20.19 5.65 2.94
C LYS A 152 20.98 5.11 4.12
N GLU A 153 21.20 3.80 4.20
CA GLU A 153 22.02 3.19 5.24
C GLU A 153 23.48 3.68 5.18
N LYS A 154 24.09 3.71 3.99
CA LYS A 154 25.44 4.23 3.80
C LYS A 154 25.56 5.72 4.13
N ASP A 155 24.56 6.50 3.72
CA ASP A 155 24.49 7.94 4.00
C ASP A 155 24.41 8.22 5.51
N LEU A 156 23.55 7.48 6.23
CA LEU A 156 23.45 7.55 7.69
C LEU A 156 24.78 7.18 8.37
N LYS A 157 25.44 6.13 7.89
CA LYS A 157 26.73 5.70 8.44
C LYS A 157 27.81 6.74 8.21
N LEU A 158 27.87 7.35 7.02
CA LEU A 158 28.82 8.42 6.72
C LEU A 158 28.57 9.63 7.62
N LYS A 159 27.30 10.04 7.79
CA LYS A 159 26.92 11.15 8.65
C LYS A 159 27.25 10.89 10.13
N GLU A 160 27.11 9.65 10.59
CA GLU A 160 27.55 9.24 11.93
C GLU A 160 29.07 9.37 12.07
N GLN A 161 29.85 8.84 11.12
CA GLN A 161 31.31 8.99 11.14
C GLN A 161 31.75 10.45 11.09
N GLU A 162 31.10 11.27 10.27
CA GLU A 162 31.35 12.70 10.18
C GLU A 162 31.10 13.41 11.52
N ALA A 163 30.00 13.07 12.20
CA ALA A 163 29.71 13.61 13.53
C ALA A 163 30.74 13.16 14.58
N GLU A 164 31.19 11.91 14.53
CA GLU A 164 32.24 11.38 15.43
C GLU A 164 33.60 12.06 15.19
N ILE A 165 34.00 12.23 13.93
CA ILE A 165 35.23 12.97 13.57
C ILE A 165 35.13 14.41 14.04
N LYS A 166 33.98 15.05 13.86
CA LYS A 166 33.74 16.41 14.33
C LYS A 166 33.87 16.52 15.85
N VAL A 167 33.39 15.51 16.58
CA VAL A 167 33.64 15.42 18.03
C VAL A 167 35.15 15.34 18.30
N MET A 168 35.91 14.44 17.66
CA MET A 168 37.37 14.34 17.86
C MET A 168 38.16 15.62 17.54
N GLN A 169 37.64 16.47 16.66
CA GLN A 169 38.26 17.74 16.27
C GLN A 169 37.84 18.94 17.14
N THR A 170 36.89 18.75 18.05
CA THR A 170 36.40 19.84 18.91
C THR A 170 37.47 20.21 19.95
N ASP A 171 37.72 21.51 20.12
CA ASP A 171 38.67 22.00 21.12
C ASP A 171 38.07 21.88 22.54
N PRO A 172 38.63 21.02 23.41
CA PRO A 172 38.12 20.82 24.77
C PRO A 172 38.21 22.09 25.63
N GLY A 173 39.10 23.04 25.32
CA GLY A 173 39.23 24.29 26.07
C GLY A 173 38.00 25.20 26.00
N THR A 174 37.09 24.94 25.06
CA THR A 174 35.83 25.69 24.89
C THR A 174 34.66 25.12 25.72
N LEU A 175 34.85 23.97 26.36
CA LEU A 175 33.79 23.24 27.06
C LEU A 175 33.76 23.57 28.56
N SER A 176 32.54 23.59 29.12
CA SER A 176 32.32 23.59 30.57
C SER A 176 32.84 22.32 31.22
N GLU A 177 33.07 22.32 32.54
CA GLU A 177 33.55 21.16 33.31
C GLU A 177 32.69 19.89 33.11
N ILE A 178 31.36 20.05 33.07
CA ILE A 178 30.44 18.95 32.75
C ILE A 178 30.58 18.52 31.28
N GLY A 179 30.78 19.48 30.38
CA GLY A 179 30.98 19.22 28.96
C GLY A 179 32.27 18.45 28.67
N LEU A 180 33.34 18.73 29.42
CA LEU A 180 34.61 18.01 29.37
C LEU A 180 34.43 16.54 29.73
N MET A 181 33.69 16.23 30.82
CA MET A 181 33.43 14.82 31.19
C MET A 181 32.69 14.05 30.08
N ILE A 182 31.68 14.68 29.46
CA ILE A 182 30.92 14.09 28.37
C ILE A 182 31.81 13.90 27.12
N TYR A 183 32.62 14.89 26.80
CA TYR A 183 33.55 14.86 25.69
C TYR A 183 34.58 13.73 25.84
N GLU A 184 35.25 13.64 27.00
CA GLU A 184 36.24 12.60 27.28
C GLU A 184 35.65 11.19 27.18
N GLN A 185 34.44 10.99 27.71
CA GLN A 185 33.72 9.74 27.57
C GLN A 185 33.45 9.42 26.09
N ARG A 186 32.97 10.40 25.32
CA ARG A 186 32.64 10.23 23.90
C ARG A 186 33.86 9.91 23.05
N ILE A 187 34.99 10.56 23.32
CA ILE A 187 36.27 10.27 22.65
C ILE A 187 36.73 8.86 22.94
N ARG A 188 36.60 8.39 24.19
CA ARG A 188 36.95 7.01 24.57
C ARG A 188 36.10 5.98 23.81
N GLU A 189 34.78 6.19 23.76
CA GLU A 189 33.85 5.34 23.00
C GLU A 189 34.21 5.29 21.50
N ILE A 190 34.54 6.44 20.90
CA ILE A 190 34.93 6.51 19.49
C ILE A 190 36.27 5.80 19.25
N LYS A 191 37.26 6.01 20.12
CA LYS A 191 38.57 5.35 20.01
C LYS A 191 38.43 3.83 20.11
N GLU A 192 37.62 3.34 21.04
CA GLU A 192 37.32 1.90 21.18
C GLU A 192 36.62 1.36 19.93
N LYS A 193 35.59 2.06 19.42
CA LYS A 193 34.84 1.68 18.22
C LYS A 193 35.72 1.49 16.99
N TYR A 194 36.78 2.29 16.84
CA TYR A 194 37.70 2.24 15.71
C TYR A 194 39.07 1.59 16.02
N ASN A 195 39.27 1.07 17.23
CA ASN A 195 40.56 0.55 17.71
C ASN A 195 41.72 1.56 17.53
N LEU A 196 41.45 2.83 17.84
CA LEU A 196 42.44 3.90 17.78
C LEU A 196 43.26 3.94 19.09
N PRO A 197 44.55 4.29 19.02
CA PRO A 197 45.41 4.43 20.20
C PRO A 197 45.02 5.62 21.10
#